data_AF-A0A0Q6YCD3-F1
#
_entry.id   AF-A0A0Q6YCD3-F1
#
_cell.length_a   1.000
_cell.length_b   1.000
_cell.length_c   1.000
_cell.angle_alpha   90.00
_cell.angle_beta   90.00
_cell.angle_gamma   90.00
#
_symmetry.space_group_name_H-M   'P 1'
#
loop_
_entity.id
_entity.type
_entity.pdbx_description
1 polymer ?
#
loop_
_entity_poly.entity_id
_entity_poly.type
_entity_poly.pdbx_seq_one_letter_code
_entity_poly.pdbx_strand_id
1 'polypeptide(L)'
;MATDWYMNYGGVEVVNHSRLNTYLGTVGSPLDGYSGCGCPTFTAATLEELPYTTPDDPDSPAPWYDADVPESAEFAGVMVLQVEGLDDYPVQRTVTGGIAGGGAIGPARALPRTITVTALVLGSSCCGVDYGLHWLGEVLQGCGTGGCDGDCLTVYNCCPGEELDAVTFNSRHRRTLRRVALVDGPKVTARAGKGCEVGECQNGADILTVEWVMTAAVPWLWTDPLPVLEVTPPMDLDGSCVEWCLLRPGECPGGCRFAECPDPTAACADPRCRPSTPPLPGAPLNTCFCLPLAAERACYEMDLTGRPNWSSDVPIVTLRAGSSDLRNITVEIYEHGDQTMTCEQVADFNRCNPQNYWHVTFVPAGGAVTLDGQTGRSTVECGGVCESSPDVYGRDGQPPTYQALECAEYCVCISTDIESPPAIDAMVTVSVSGRGH
;
A
#
# COMPACT_ATOMS: atom_id res chain seq x y z
N MET A 1 19.84 5.19 -2.21
CA MET A 1 20.10 4.95 -0.79
C MET A 1 18.86 5.22 0.01
N ALA A 2 17.96 4.24 0.02
CA ALA A 2 17.06 4.11 1.15
C ALA A 2 17.91 3.78 2.39
N THR A 3 17.61 4.42 3.51
CA THR A 3 18.56 4.59 4.59
C THR A 3 18.41 3.55 5.69
N ASP A 4 19.55 3.07 6.20
CA ASP A 4 19.68 1.98 7.17
C ASP A 4 19.20 2.30 8.60
N TRP A 5 18.71 3.52 8.87
CA TRP A 5 18.45 3.99 10.23
C TRP A 5 16.97 3.94 10.68
N TYR A 6 16.03 3.69 9.77
CA TYR A 6 14.61 3.51 10.09
C TYR A 6 13.93 2.48 9.20
N MET A 7 13.16 1.58 9.81
CA MET A 7 12.28 0.61 9.15
C MET A 7 11.02 0.38 9.97
N ASN A 8 9.86 0.57 9.34
CA ASN A 8 8.57 0.15 9.86
C ASN A 8 7.99 -0.94 8.97
N TYR A 9 7.68 -2.11 9.54
CA TYR A 9 7.17 -3.27 8.84
C TYR A 9 5.79 -3.66 9.39
N GLY A 10 4.77 -3.71 8.53
CA GLY A 10 3.41 -4.08 8.96
C GLY A 10 2.79 -3.12 9.99
N GLY A 11 3.26 -1.86 10.04
CA GLY A 11 2.85 -0.89 11.05
C GLY A 11 3.68 -0.93 12.33
N VAL A 12 4.56 -1.92 12.51
CA VAL A 12 5.45 -2.04 13.66
C VAL A 12 6.80 -1.41 13.33
N GLU A 13 7.29 -0.51 14.17
CA GLU A 13 8.66 -0.01 14.09
C GLU A 13 9.64 -1.12 14.47
N VAL A 14 10.41 -1.60 13.50
CA VAL A 14 11.42 -2.66 13.68
C VAL A 14 12.80 -2.05 13.94
N VAL A 15 13.11 -0.97 13.24
CA VAL A 15 14.42 -0.29 13.32
C VAL A 15 14.16 1.20 13.48
N ASN A 16 14.72 1.79 14.53
CA ASN A 16 14.76 3.23 14.74
C ASN A 16 16.03 3.58 15.51
N HIS A 17 17.05 4.04 14.78
CA HIS A 17 18.33 4.38 15.40
C HIS A 17 18.23 5.59 16.34
N SER A 18 17.24 6.47 16.16
CA SER A 18 17.01 7.60 17.06
C SER A 18 16.54 7.12 18.44
N ARG A 19 15.55 6.23 18.47
CA ARG A 19 15.07 5.55 19.70
C ARG A 19 16.18 4.74 20.35
N LEU A 20 16.89 3.94 19.55
CA LEU A 20 18.00 3.12 20.02
C LEU A 20 19.10 3.96 20.66
N ASN A 21 19.52 5.07 20.03
CA ASN A 21 20.57 5.94 20.57
C ASN A 21 20.18 6.49 21.94
N THR A 22 18.91 6.88 22.12
CA THR A 22 18.41 7.31 23.43
C THR A 22 18.47 6.17 24.45
N TYR A 23 18.03 4.97 24.09
CA TYR A 23 18.00 3.82 24.99
C TYR A 23 19.40 3.32 25.36
N LEU A 24 20.37 3.38 24.45
CA LEU A 24 21.77 3.09 24.78
C LEU A 24 22.34 4.06 25.83
N GLY A 25 21.79 5.28 25.92
CA GLY A 25 22.15 6.26 26.96
C GLY A 25 21.45 6.03 28.31
N THR A 26 20.23 5.49 28.32
CA THR A 26 19.41 5.35 29.53
C THR A 26 19.41 3.94 30.11
N VAL A 27 19.28 2.92 29.27
CA VAL A 27 19.26 1.48 29.62
C VAL A 27 20.68 0.91 29.75
N GLY A 28 21.64 1.55 29.09
CA GLY A 28 23.05 1.17 29.08
C GLY A 28 23.50 0.65 27.71
N SER A 29 24.79 0.81 27.41
CA SER A 29 25.37 0.43 26.13
C SER A 29 26.44 -0.65 26.32
N PRO A 30 26.36 -1.79 25.61
CA PRO A 30 27.47 -2.74 25.52
C PRO A 30 28.59 -2.25 24.58
N LEU A 31 28.43 -1.08 23.96
CA LEU A 31 29.37 -0.48 23.03
C LEU A 31 30.20 0.62 23.74
N ASP A 32 31.53 0.54 23.63
CA ASP A 32 32.48 1.56 24.13
C ASP A 32 32.42 2.90 23.36
N GLY A 33 31.65 2.91 22.27
CA GLY A 33 31.33 4.07 21.46
C GLY A 33 30.41 3.62 20.34
N TYR A 34 29.29 4.32 20.17
CA TYR A 34 28.37 4.08 19.07
C TYR A 34 28.24 5.35 18.24
N SER A 35 28.68 5.26 16.99
CA SER A 35 28.30 6.20 15.95
C SER A 35 27.97 5.34 14.75
N GLY A 36 26.78 4.73 14.77
CA GLY A 36 26.24 4.16 13.55
C GLY A 36 26.26 5.23 12.46
N CYS A 37 26.32 4.83 11.18
CA CYS A 37 25.99 5.70 10.06
C CYS A 37 24.48 6.03 10.11
N GLY A 38 24.07 6.70 11.18
CA GLY A 38 22.70 7.10 11.45
C GLY A 38 22.44 8.49 10.93
N CYS A 39 21.21 8.94 11.15
CA CYS A 39 20.77 10.27 10.80
C CYS A 39 20.55 11.10 12.07
N PRO A 40 21.51 11.93 12.49
CA PRO A 40 21.40 12.66 13.76
C PRO A 40 20.21 13.63 13.80
N THR A 41 19.76 14.10 12.64
CA THR A 41 18.61 15.01 12.51
C THR A 41 17.27 14.28 12.52
N PHE A 42 17.26 12.96 12.36
CA PHE A 42 16.04 12.16 12.46
C PHE A 42 15.71 11.89 13.93
N THR A 43 14.56 12.39 14.38
CA THR A 43 14.14 12.38 15.79
C THR A 43 12.70 11.92 15.93
N ALA A 44 12.24 11.69 17.18
CA ALA A 44 10.82 11.44 17.47
C ALA A 44 9.89 12.48 16.85
N ALA A 45 10.31 13.76 16.84
CA ALA A 45 9.53 14.83 16.24
C ALA A 45 9.32 14.65 14.72
N THR A 46 10.26 14.01 14.01
CA THR A 46 10.11 13.69 12.58
C THR A 46 8.98 12.68 12.35
N LEU A 47 8.75 11.79 13.32
CA LEU A 47 7.66 10.82 13.32
C LEU A 47 6.39 11.34 13.99
N GLU A 48 6.38 12.60 14.43
CA GLU A 48 5.28 13.20 15.21
C GLU A 48 5.03 12.45 16.54
N GLU A 49 6.08 11.82 17.09
CA GLU A 49 6.07 11.09 18.35
C GLU A 49 6.61 11.92 19.52
N LEU A 50 6.27 11.52 20.74
CA LEU A 50 6.84 12.09 21.95
C LEU A 50 8.33 11.71 22.09
N PRO A 51 9.14 12.54 22.78
CA PRO A 51 10.55 12.22 22.99
C PRO A 51 10.75 10.87 23.68
N TYR A 52 11.64 10.05 23.15
CA TYR A 52 12.00 8.77 23.73
C TYR A 52 12.72 8.96 25.07
N THR A 53 12.49 8.07 26.04
CA THR A 53 13.23 8.05 27.31
C THR A 53 13.74 6.65 27.65
N THR A 54 12.85 5.72 28.00
CA THR A 54 13.11 4.30 28.24
C THR A 54 12.06 3.43 27.54
N PRO A 55 12.32 2.13 27.32
CA PRO A 55 11.36 1.25 26.67
C PRO A 55 9.99 1.17 27.36
N ASP A 56 9.96 1.30 28.68
CA ASP A 56 8.79 1.19 29.55
C ASP A 56 8.09 2.53 29.88
N ASP A 57 8.49 3.62 29.22
CA ASP A 57 7.85 4.93 29.40
C ASP A 57 6.36 4.86 29.02
N PRO A 58 5.41 5.15 29.93
CA PRO A 58 3.98 5.09 29.62
C PRO A 58 3.54 6.12 28.57
N ASP A 59 4.26 7.23 28.43
CA ASP A 59 3.94 8.28 27.45
C ASP A 59 4.51 7.95 26.07
N SER A 60 5.59 7.16 25.99
CA SER A 60 6.26 6.80 24.73
C SER A 60 6.84 5.37 24.77
N PRO A 61 6.00 4.33 24.96
CA PRO A 61 6.48 2.97 25.11
C PRO A 61 7.15 2.48 23.82
N ALA A 62 8.16 1.62 23.97
CA ALA A 62 8.74 0.97 22.81
C ALA A 62 7.71 0.00 22.16
N PRO A 63 7.75 -0.21 20.83
CA PRO A 63 6.85 -1.14 20.15
C PRO A 63 6.94 -2.59 20.64
N TRP A 64 8.06 -2.96 21.25
CA TRP A 64 8.32 -4.29 21.82
C TRP A 64 8.08 -4.38 23.31
N TYR A 65 7.75 -3.28 23.99
CA TYR A 65 7.61 -3.31 25.45
C TYR A 65 6.32 -4.03 25.84
N ASP A 66 6.46 -4.95 26.79
CA ASP A 66 5.35 -5.69 27.40
C ASP A 66 5.56 -5.73 28.93
N ALA A 67 4.62 -5.15 29.68
CA ALA A 67 4.70 -5.08 31.14
C ALA A 67 4.63 -6.45 31.82
N ASP A 68 4.08 -7.47 31.14
CA ASP A 68 4.02 -8.85 31.64
C ASP A 68 5.32 -9.63 31.37
N VAL A 69 6.24 -9.07 30.56
CA VAL A 69 7.54 -9.64 30.22
C VAL A 69 8.65 -8.64 30.59
N PRO A 70 9.18 -8.67 31.82
CA PRO A 70 10.17 -7.70 32.31
C PRO A 70 11.41 -7.57 31.43
N GLU A 71 11.84 -8.65 30.78
CA GLU A 71 12.97 -8.70 29.85
C GLU A 71 12.79 -7.75 28.65
N SER A 72 11.53 -7.42 28.30
CA SER A 72 11.23 -6.47 27.22
C SER A 72 11.74 -5.05 27.51
N ALA A 73 11.81 -4.64 28.79
CA ALA A 73 12.38 -3.37 29.21
C ALA A 73 13.90 -3.33 29.09
N GLU A 74 14.55 -4.50 29.06
CA GLU A 74 16.00 -4.65 28.96
C GLU A 74 16.47 -4.64 27.49
N PHE A 75 15.55 -4.84 26.53
CA PHE A 75 15.84 -4.78 25.10
C PHE A 75 15.92 -3.33 24.62
N ALA A 76 17.06 -2.95 24.02
CA ALA A 76 17.31 -1.58 23.56
C ALA A 76 16.89 -1.34 22.10
N GLY A 77 16.88 -2.39 21.27
CA GLY A 77 16.43 -2.33 19.88
C GLY A 77 17.40 -2.97 18.88
N VAL A 78 17.14 -2.69 17.60
CA VAL A 78 17.89 -3.25 16.46
C VAL A 78 18.70 -2.15 15.75
N MET A 79 20.01 -2.35 15.60
CA MET A 79 20.90 -1.47 14.83
C MET A 79 21.25 -2.11 13.50
N VAL A 80 20.63 -1.67 12.42
CA VAL A 80 21.01 -2.13 11.08
C VAL A 80 22.41 -1.64 10.71
N LEU A 81 23.21 -2.57 10.20
CA LEU A 81 24.56 -2.35 9.72
C LEU A 81 24.60 -2.19 8.21
N GLN A 82 23.73 -2.93 7.51
CA GLN A 82 23.69 -2.95 6.06
C GLN A 82 22.32 -3.42 5.56
N VAL A 83 21.87 -2.82 4.46
CA VAL A 83 20.72 -3.29 3.68
C VAL A 83 21.12 -3.49 2.23
N GLU A 84 21.04 -4.73 1.76
CA GLU A 84 21.29 -5.08 0.36
C GLU A 84 19.98 -5.24 -0.42
N GLY A 85 20.01 -4.95 -1.73
CA GLY A 85 18.88 -5.13 -2.64
C GLY A 85 17.84 -3.99 -2.65
N LEU A 86 17.88 -3.09 -1.66
CA LEU A 86 16.92 -1.97 -1.57
C LEU A 86 17.14 -0.89 -2.65
N ASP A 87 18.40 -0.68 -3.05
CA ASP A 87 18.81 0.25 -4.10
C ASP A 87 18.85 -0.40 -5.51
N ASP A 88 18.62 -1.71 -5.62
CA ASP A 88 18.69 -2.43 -6.90
C ASP A 88 17.53 -2.06 -7.83
N TYR A 89 17.82 -1.80 -9.10
CA TYR A 89 16.78 -1.58 -10.10
C TYR A 89 16.14 -2.92 -10.52
N PRO A 90 14.84 -3.18 -10.26
CA PRO A 90 14.26 -4.52 -10.34
C PRO A 90 13.91 -4.98 -11.76
N VAL A 91 14.24 -4.20 -12.79
CA VAL A 91 13.89 -4.51 -14.17
C VAL A 91 14.99 -5.32 -14.82
N GLN A 92 14.62 -6.50 -15.34
CA GLN A 92 15.51 -7.35 -16.12
C GLN A 92 14.97 -7.59 -17.54
N ARG A 93 15.89 -7.91 -18.45
CA ARG A 93 15.59 -8.33 -19.83
C ARG A 93 16.37 -9.60 -20.15
N THR A 94 15.70 -10.58 -20.73
CA THR A 94 16.37 -11.76 -21.26
C THR A 94 17.04 -11.41 -22.58
N VAL A 95 18.33 -11.73 -22.74
CA VAL A 95 19.03 -11.57 -24.02
C VAL A 95 19.25 -12.95 -24.63
N THR A 96 18.69 -13.18 -25.83
CA THR A 96 18.89 -14.43 -26.56
C THR A 96 19.97 -14.22 -27.63
N GLY A 97 21.07 -14.98 -27.55
CA GLY A 97 22.16 -14.89 -28.51
C GLY A 97 21.74 -15.31 -29.92
N GLY A 98 22.14 -14.54 -30.93
CA GLY A 98 21.92 -14.88 -32.33
C GLY A 98 22.94 -15.89 -32.84
N ILE A 99 22.51 -16.86 -33.66
CA ILE A 99 23.38 -17.90 -34.24
C ILE A 99 24.50 -17.30 -35.12
N ALA A 100 24.26 -16.14 -35.73
CA ALA A 100 25.23 -15.43 -36.57
C ALA A 100 26.00 -14.31 -35.83
N GLY A 101 25.89 -14.22 -34.51
CA GLY A 101 26.37 -13.10 -33.71
C GLY A 101 25.28 -12.06 -33.41
N GLY A 102 25.49 -11.24 -32.38
CA GLY A 102 24.48 -10.33 -31.82
C GLY A 102 23.51 -11.02 -30.85
N GLY A 103 22.44 -10.31 -30.45
CA GLY A 103 21.41 -10.86 -29.56
C GLY A 103 20.06 -10.15 -29.70
N ALA A 104 18.98 -10.89 -29.53
CA ALA A 104 17.63 -10.34 -29.43
C ALA A 104 17.33 -10.02 -27.95
N ILE A 105 16.95 -8.78 -27.68
CA ILE A 105 16.59 -8.32 -26.33
C ILE A 105 15.08 -8.55 -26.15
N GLY A 106 14.72 -9.37 -25.16
CA GLY A 106 13.34 -9.64 -24.77
C GLY A 106 12.67 -8.46 -24.05
N PRO A 107 11.37 -8.60 -23.74
CA PRO A 107 10.63 -7.57 -23.03
C PRO A 107 11.20 -7.31 -21.63
N ALA A 108 11.12 -6.06 -21.19
CA ALA A 108 11.42 -5.68 -19.81
C ALA A 108 10.40 -6.28 -18.86
N ARG A 109 10.86 -6.84 -17.74
CA ARG A 109 10.01 -7.34 -16.66
C ARG A 109 10.53 -6.84 -15.33
N ALA A 110 9.65 -6.28 -14.52
CA ALA A 110 9.94 -6.02 -13.12
C ALA A 110 9.89 -7.36 -12.37
N LEU A 111 10.97 -7.71 -11.68
CA LEU A 111 11.05 -8.90 -10.84
C LEU A 111 10.85 -8.53 -9.37
N PRO A 112 10.40 -9.46 -8.52
CA PRO A 112 10.39 -9.25 -7.08
C PRO A 112 11.77 -8.81 -6.57
N ARG A 113 11.77 -7.93 -5.58
CA ARG A 113 13.01 -7.40 -4.98
C ARG A 113 13.34 -8.18 -3.72
N THR A 114 14.50 -8.81 -3.67
CA THR A 114 15.05 -9.41 -2.45
C THR A 114 15.77 -8.35 -1.64
N ILE A 115 15.56 -8.34 -0.33
CA ILE A 115 16.14 -7.38 0.61
C ILE A 115 16.82 -8.19 1.71
N THR A 116 18.14 -8.08 1.81
CA THR A 116 18.91 -8.72 2.88
C THR A 116 19.29 -7.66 3.89
N VAL A 117 18.92 -7.87 5.14
CA VAL A 117 19.24 -6.93 6.22
C VAL A 117 20.20 -7.61 7.18
N THR A 118 21.33 -6.93 7.43
CA THR A 118 22.29 -7.31 8.46
C THR A 118 22.22 -6.30 9.58
N ALA A 119 22.01 -6.75 10.81
CA ALA A 119 21.82 -5.87 11.96
C ALA A 119 22.45 -6.41 13.25
N LEU A 120 22.57 -5.55 14.26
CA LEU A 120 22.85 -5.91 15.64
C LEU A 120 21.59 -5.90 16.47
N VAL A 121 21.40 -6.91 17.32
CA VAL A 121 20.38 -6.94 18.38
C VAL A 121 21.07 -6.56 19.69
N LEU A 122 20.55 -5.52 20.36
CA LEU A 122 21.18 -4.91 21.53
C LEU A 122 20.22 -4.86 22.72
N GLY A 123 20.75 -5.13 23.91
CA GLY A 123 20.04 -5.02 25.18
C GLY A 123 21.02 -4.81 26.34
N SER A 124 20.49 -4.53 27.53
CA SER A 124 21.29 -4.38 28.76
C SER A 124 21.63 -5.72 29.42
N SER A 125 20.87 -6.77 29.12
CA SER A 125 21.10 -8.12 29.61
C SER A 125 21.03 -9.17 28.50
N CYS A 126 21.50 -10.38 28.80
CA CYS A 126 21.30 -11.56 27.96
C CYS A 126 19.83 -11.88 27.70
N CYS A 127 18.99 -11.72 28.73
CA CYS A 127 17.57 -12.00 28.66
C CYS A 127 16.86 -11.00 27.73
N GLY A 128 17.21 -9.70 27.83
CA GLY A 128 16.69 -8.68 26.91
C GLY A 128 17.13 -8.90 25.46
N VAL A 129 18.35 -9.37 25.22
CA VAL A 129 18.83 -9.68 23.85
C VAL A 129 18.14 -10.91 23.27
N ASP A 130 17.94 -11.96 24.06
CA ASP A 130 17.22 -13.16 23.62
C ASP A 130 15.73 -12.85 23.36
N TYR A 131 15.11 -12.05 24.24
CA TYR A 131 13.77 -11.50 24.03
C TYR A 131 13.69 -10.72 22.72
N GLY A 132 14.61 -9.78 22.49
CA GLY A 132 14.66 -8.96 21.28
C GLY A 132 14.80 -9.79 20.00
N LEU A 133 15.61 -10.85 20.03
CA LEU A 133 15.74 -11.78 18.90
C LEU A 133 14.43 -12.54 18.63
N HIS A 134 13.75 -12.99 19.69
CA HIS A 134 12.46 -13.67 19.56
C HIS A 134 11.38 -12.72 19.03
N TRP A 135 11.25 -11.53 19.63
CA TRP A 135 10.34 -10.48 19.18
C TRP A 135 10.56 -10.11 17.71
N LEU A 136 11.83 -9.97 17.29
CA LEU A 136 12.17 -9.66 15.89
C LEU A 136 11.68 -10.77 14.95
N GLY A 137 11.83 -12.04 15.33
CA GLY A 137 11.30 -13.18 14.56
C GLY A 137 9.78 -13.13 14.39
N GLU A 138 9.06 -12.87 15.48
CA GLU A 138 7.59 -12.79 15.50
C GLU A 138 7.07 -11.59 14.68
N VAL A 139 7.66 -10.41 14.83
CA VAL A 139 7.25 -9.21 14.07
C VAL A 139 7.53 -9.38 12.57
N LEU A 140 8.68 -9.94 12.21
CA LEU A 140 9.03 -10.14 10.79
C LEU A 140 8.19 -11.22 10.11
N GLN A 141 7.68 -12.20 10.86
CA GLN A 141 6.77 -13.21 10.30
C GLN A 141 5.55 -12.56 9.62
N GLY A 142 5.10 -11.41 10.14
CA GLY A 142 3.99 -10.64 9.59
C GLY A 142 2.66 -11.40 9.62
N CYS A 143 1.65 -10.87 8.91
CA CYS A 143 0.37 -11.56 8.67
C CYS A 143 -0.48 -11.91 9.91
N GLY A 144 -0.42 -11.14 11.00
CA GLY A 144 -1.20 -11.37 12.23
C GLY A 144 -2.73 -11.38 12.04
N THR A 145 -3.24 -10.83 10.93
CA THR A 145 -4.68 -10.73 10.61
C THR A 145 -5.15 -11.67 9.50
N GLY A 146 -4.35 -12.67 9.11
CA GLY A 146 -4.80 -13.76 8.22
C GLY A 146 -4.61 -13.56 6.71
N GLY A 147 -3.99 -12.46 6.29
CA GLY A 147 -3.61 -12.24 4.88
C GLY A 147 -2.16 -12.59 4.61
N CYS A 148 -1.86 -13.75 4.00
CA CYS A 148 -0.50 -14.17 3.65
C CYS A 148 0.12 -13.44 2.43
N ASP A 149 -0.34 -12.23 2.10
CA ASP A 149 0.02 -11.54 0.85
C ASP A 149 1.19 -10.55 1.01
N GLY A 150 1.77 -10.49 2.21
CA GLY A 150 2.87 -9.62 2.59
C GLY A 150 2.39 -8.27 3.15
N ASP A 151 3.25 -7.65 3.94
CA ASP A 151 3.02 -6.39 4.64
C ASP A 151 3.67 -5.20 3.90
N CYS A 152 3.52 -4.00 4.46
CA CYS A 152 4.22 -2.81 3.96
C CYS A 152 5.53 -2.62 4.71
N LEU A 153 6.61 -2.32 3.98
CA LEU A 153 7.89 -1.89 4.56
C LEU A 153 8.11 -0.42 4.24
N THR A 154 8.16 0.42 5.26
CA THR A 154 8.37 1.85 5.17
C THR A 154 9.78 2.21 5.60
N VAL A 155 10.46 3.01 4.77
CA VAL A 155 11.83 3.49 4.94
C VAL A 155 11.91 4.97 4.54
N TYR A 156 13.04 5.62 4.80
CA TYR A 156 13.32 6.96 4.27
C TYR A 156 14.44 6.91 3.22
N ASN A 157 14.42 7.83 2.27
CA ASN A 157 15.47 7.95 1.24
C ASN A 157 16.53 9.01 1.53
N CYS A 158 16.32 9.83 2.57
CA CYS A 158 17.21 10.93 2.93
C CYS A 158 17.07 11.27 4.41
N CYS A 159 18.06 11.98 4.96
CA CYS A 159 17.98 12.62 6.26
C CYS A 159 17.16 13.91 6.22
N PRO A 160 16.38 14.24 7.28
CA PRO A 160 15.76 15.55 7.37
C PRO A 160 16.83 16.63 7.48
N GLY A 161 16.70 17.67 6.67
CA GLY A 161 17.47 18.91 6.80
C GLY A 161 16.81 19.86 7.80
N GLU A 162 17.50 20.94 8.18
CA GLU A 162 17.00 21.93 9.14
C GLU A 162 15.83 22.78 8.61
N GLU A 163 15.58 22.74 7.29
CA GLU A 163 14.62 23.63 6.62
C GLU A 163 13.21 23.04 6.42
N LEU A 164 13.05 21.73 6.60
CA LEU A 164 11.78 21.04 6.35
C LEU A 164 11.09 20.66 7.68
N ASP A 165 9.81 20.99 7.79
CA ASP A 165 8.97 20.43 8.86
C ASP A 165 8.74 18.92 8.64
N ALA A 166 8.32 18.23 9.70
CA ALA A 166 8.13 16.78 9.70
C ALA A 166 7.13 16.30 8.64
N VAL A 167 6.01 17.00 8.46
CA VAL A 167 4.94 16.62 7.52
C VAL A 167 5.45 16.72 6.08
N THR A 168 6.11 17.84 5.76
CA THR A 168 6.71 18.07 4.44
C THR A 168 7.86 17.09 4.18
N PHE A 169 8.68 16.80 5.19
CA PHE A 169 9.75 15.81 5.07
C PHE A 169 9.19 14.41 4.81
N ASN A 170 8.20 13.96 5.59
CA ASN A 170 7.58 12.66 5.45
C ASN A 170 6.95 12.48 4.08
N SER A 171 6.12 13.43 3.64
CA SER A 171 5.50 13.35 2.29
C SER A 171 6.53 13.30 1.16
N ARG A 172 7.69 13.94 1.32
CA ARG A 172 8.74 13.97 0.30
C ARG A 172 9.70 12.81 0.36
N HIS A 173 10.02 12.26 1.51
CA HIS A 173 11.16 11.35 1.70
C HIS A 173 10.79 9.95 2.23
N ARG A 174 9.56 9.76 2.70
CA ARG A 174 9.06 8.44 3.11
C ARG A 174 8.79 7.57 1.87
N ARG A 175 9.29 6.35 1.91
CA ARG A 175 9.13 5.35 0.84
C ARG A 175 8.54 4.09 1.39
N THR A 176 7.60 3.52 0.66
CA THR A 176 6.93 2.29 1.05
C THR A 176 7.06 1.23 -0.03
N LEU A 177 7.60 0.08 0.34
CA LEU A 177 7.48 -1.17 -0.43
C LEU A 177 6.20 -1.88 -0.02
N ARG A 178 5.54 -2.48 -1.00
CA ARG A 178 4.27 -3.18 -0.79
C ARG A 178 4.47 -4.68 -0.95
N ARG A 179 3.64 -5.46 -0.23
CA ARG A 179 3.63 -6.93 -0.32
C ARG A 179 5.02 -7.51 -0.04
N VAL A 180 5.61 -7.04 1.05
CA VAL A 180 6.90 -7.48 1.58
C VAL A 180 6.63 -8.63 2.52
N ALA A 181 7.31 -9.75 2.30
CA ALA A 181 7.20 -10.92 3.16
C ALA A 181 8.58 -11.42 3.56
N LEU A 182 8.68 -11.99 4.76
CA LEU A 182 9.86 -12.71 5.22
C LEU A 182 10.04 -13.99 4.41
N VAL A 183 11.23 -14.17 3.82
CA VAL A 183 11.61 -15.38 3.09
C VAL A 183 12.57 -16.23 3.91
N ASP A 184 13.47 -15.59 4.65
CA ASP A 184 14.39 -16.24 5.56
C ASP A 184 14.47 -15.44 6.86
N GLY A 185 14.16 -16.10 7.98
CA GLY A 185 14.08 -15.47 9.30
C GLY A 185 15.44 -15.02 9.85
N PRO A 186 15.45 -14.21 10.93
CA PRO A 186 16.68 -13.72 11.54
C PRO A 186 17.55 -14.87 12.03
N LYS A 187 18.76 -14.97 11.47
CA LYS A 187 19.79 -15.94 11.83
C LYS A 187 20.96 -15.23 12.48
N VAL A 188 21.42 -15.73 13.62
CA VAL A 188 22.63 -15.23 14.29
C VAL A 188 23.86 -15.63 13.48
N THR A 189 24.53 -14.66 12.87
CA THR A 189 25.75 -14.85 12.07
C THR A 189 27.02 -14.64 12.90
N ALA A 190 26.95 -13.80 13.94
CA ALA A 190 28.03 -13.61 14.90
C ALA A 190 27.50 -13.28 16.30
N ARG A 191 28.31 -13.56 17.32
CA ARG A 191 28.08 -13.20 18.71
C ARG A 191 29.35 -12.56 19.27
N ALA A 192 29.22 -11.38 19.86
CA ALA A 192 30.30 -10.70 20.55
C ALA A 192 29.89 -10.42 22.00
N GLY A 193 30.84 -10.51 22.93
CA GLY A 193 30.56 -10.45 24.36
C GLY A 193 30.80 -11.79 25.05
N LYS A 194 30.76 -11.77 26.39
CA LYS A 194 30.85 -12.95 27.27
C LYS A 194 29.72 -12.95 28.29
N GLY A 195 28.71 -12.11 28.10
CA GLY A 195 27.63 -11.89 29.05
C GLY A 195 26.84 -13.17 29.31
N CYS A 196 26.70 -14.00 28.27
CA CYS A 196 25.80 -15.15 28.30
C CYS A 196 26.53 -16.51 28.28
N GLU A 197 27.86 -16.55 28.50
CA GLU A 197 28.60 -17.81 28.65
C GLU A 197 28.27 -18.46 30.01
N VAL A 198 28.04 -19.78 30.01
CA VAL A 198 27.61 -20.54 31.19
C VAL A 198 28.71 -20.53 32.26
N GLY A 199 28.41 -19.94 33.42
CA GLY A 199 29.21 -20.11 34.65
C GLY A 199 29.72 -18.83 35.31
N GLU A 200 29.57 -17.66 34.69
CA GLU A 200 29.91 -16.38 35.31
C GLU A 200 28.73 -15.43 35.16
N CYS A 201 28.20 -14.92 36.27
CA CYS A 201 27.24 -13.81 36.26
C CYS A 201 27.97 -12.56 35.77
N GLN A 202 28.07 -12.42 34.45
CA GLN A 202 28.81 -11.37 33.78
C GLN A 202 27.90 -10.16 33.65
N ASN A 203 28.26 -9.07 34.33
CA ASN A 203 27.66 -7.76 34.09
C ASN A 203 27.90 -7.38 32.62
N GLY A 204 26.91 -7.56 31.76
CA GLY A 204 26.96 -7.21 30.34
C GLY A 204 26.07 -8.11 29.48
N ALA A 205 25.59 -7.57 28.36
CA ALA A 205 24.83 -8.33 27.37
C ALA A 205 25.75 -8.81 26.24
N ASP A 206 25.34 -9.90 25.56
CA ASP A 206 25.92 -10.26 24.28
C ASP A 206 25.37 -9.36 23.18
N ILE A 207 26.21 -9.02 22.21
CA ILE A 207 25.84 -8.36 20.97
C ILE A 207 25.65 -9.45 19.92
N LEU A 208 24.45 -9.59 19.38
CA LEU A 208 24.18 -10.54 18.29
C LEU A 208 24.20 -9.82 16.97
N THR A 209 25.00 -10.30 16.02
CA THR A 209 24.84 -9.96 14.61
C THR A 209 23.85 -10.93 14.00
N VAL A 210 22.80 -10.39 13.39
CA VAL A 210 21.73 -11.16 12.76
C VAL A 210 21.58 -10.77 11.30
N GLU A 211 21.16 -11.73 10.49
CA GLU A 211 20.84 -11.53 9.08
C GLU A 211 19.46 -12.13 8.79
N TRP A 212 18.62 -11.40 8.04
CA TRP A 212 17.35 -11.92 7.54
C TRP A 212 17.09 -11.44 6.10
N VAL A 213 16.21 -12.17 5.41
CA VAL A 213 15.86 -11.89 4.01
C VAL A 213 14.36 -11.68 3.85
N MET A 214 14.00 -10.55 3.28
CA MET A 214 12.64 -10.22 2.87
C MET A 214 12.54 -10.18 1.36
N THR A 215 11.33 -10.32 0.81
CA THR A 215 11.05 -10.11 -0.61
C THR A 215 9.82 -9.25 -0.80
N ALA A 216 9.96 -8.17 -1.58
CA ALA A 216 8.86 -7.33 -2.02
C ALA A 216 8.31 -7.86 -3.36
N ALA A 217 7.06 -8.34 -3.36
CA ALA A 217 6.39 -8.77 -4.58
C ALA A 217 6.08 -7.58 -5.51
N VAL A 218 5.92 -6.38 -4.94
CA VAL A 218 5.89 -5.11 -5.67
C VAL A 218 7.22 -4.41 -5.44
N PRO A 219 8.14 -4.45 -6.41
CA PRO A 219 9.56 -4.20 -6.13
C PRO A 219 9.96 -2.72 -6.09
N TRP A 220 9.00 -1.80 -6.17
CA TRP A 220 9.26 -0.37 -6.25
C TRP A 220 9.09 0.30 -4.89
N LEU A 221 10.00 1.23 -4.58
CA LEU A 221 9.85 2.16 -3.48
C LEU A 221 8.86 3.26 -3.89
N TRP A 222 7.66 3.22 -3.36
CA TRP A 222 6.60 4.17 -3.68
C TRP A 222 6.63 5.37 -2.75
N THR A 223 6.32 6.56 -3.28
CA THR A 223 6.00 7.71 -2.44
C THR A 223 4.64 7.53 -1.78
N ASP A 224 4.36 8.35 -0.76
CA ASP A 224 3.00 8.44 -0.24
C ASP A 224 2.04 8.90 -1.35
N PRO A 225 0.79 8.40 -1.36
CA PRO A 225 -0.25 8.89 -2.26
C PRO A 225 -0.48 10.38 -2.04
N LEU A 226 -0.41 11.17 -3.11
CA LEU A 226 -0.77 12.59 -3.08
C LEU A 226 -2.15 12.75 -3.73
N PRO A 227 -3.18 13.21 -3.01
CA PRO A 227 -4.48 13.50 -3.62
C PRO A 227 -4.33 14.64 -4.63
N VAL A 228 -4.74 14.38 -5.87
CA VAL A 228 -4.73 15.36 -6.97
C VAL A 228 -6.13 15.82 -7.34
N LEU A 229 -7.13 14.99 -7.05
CA LEU A 229 -8.54 15.30 -7.29
C LEU A 229 -9.39 14.71 -6.15
N GLU A 230 -10.25 15.52 -5.56
CA GLU A 230 -11.26 15.08 -4.61
C GLU A 230 -12.58 15.73 -4.98
N VAL A 231 -13.52 14.92 -5.47
CA VAL A 231 -14.79 15.41 -6.02
C VAL A 231 -15.95 14.53 -5.61
N THR A 232 -17.13 15.13 -5.47
CA THR A 232 -18.38 14.38 -5.40
C THR A 232 -18.66 13.80 -6.79
N PRO A 233 -19.02 12.50 -6.90
CA PRO A 233 -19.43 11.94 -8.18
C PRO A 233 -20.60 12.76 -8.78
N PRO A 234 -20.69 12.90 -10.12
CA PRO A 234 -21.76 13.66 -10.74
C PRO A 234 -23.13 13.08 -10.36
N MET A 235 -24.06 13.96 -10.02
CA MET A 235 -25.45 13.65 -9.70
C MET A 235 -26.36 14.60 -10.47
N ASP A 236 -27.50 14.11 -10.95
CA ASP A 236 -28.57 14.97 -11.48
C ASP A 236 -29.22 15.74 -10.32
N LEU A 237 -28.81 17.00 -10.16
CA LEU A 237 -29.33 17.93 -9.14
C LEU A 237 -30.21 19.04 -9.73
N ASP A 238 -30.32 19.13 -11.06
CA ASP A 238 -30.98 20.26 -11.71
C ASP A 238 -32.50 20.09 -11.82
N GLY A 239 -33.01 18.90 -11.46
CA GLY A 239 -34.43 18.59 -11.43
C GLY A 239 -35.07 18.51 -12.82
N SER A 240 -34.26 18.51 -13.88
CA SER A 240 -34.71 18.37 -15.26
C SER A 240 -34.65 16.91 -15.71
N CYS A 241 -35.36 16.03 -15.00
CA CYS A 241 -35.41 14.61 -15.37
C CYS A 241 -35.84 14.43 -16.83
N VAL A 242 -34.95 13.87 -17.64
CA VAL A 242 -35.34 13.26 -18.93
C VAL A 242 -36.17 12.02 -18.58
N GLU A 243 -37.44 12.01 -18.96
CA GLU A 243 -38.34 10.88 -18.71
C GLU A 243 -37.95 9.72 -19.64
N TRP A 244 -37.09 8.82 -19.17
CA TRP A 244 -36.73 7.60 -19.88
C TRP A 244 -37.89 6.60 -19.80
N CYS A 245 -38.55 6.34 -20.93
CA CYS A 245 -39.59 5.33 -21.06
C CYS A 245 -39.00 3.91 -20.97
N LEU A 246 -38.69 3.44 -19.77
CA LEU A 246 -38.30 2.04 -19.53
C LEU A 246 -39.53 1.20 -19.19
N LEU A 247 -39.73 0.12 -19.95
CA LEU A 247 -40.75 -0.89 -19.69
C LEU A 247 -40.38 -1.64 -18.40
N ARG A 248 -41.15 -1.43 -17.32
CA ARG A 248 -40.94 -2.09 -16.02
C ARG A 248 -40.99 -3.63 -16.15
N PRO A 249 -39.97 -4.38 -15.68
CA PRO A 249 -40.12 -5.81 -15.43
C PRO A 249 -41.02 -6.01 -14.21
N GLY A 250 -41.96 -6.95 -14.33
CA GLY A 250 -43.10 -7.13 -13.44
C GLY A 250 -42.80 -7.36 -11.96
N GLU A 251 -43.63 -6.74 -11.13
CA GLU A 251 -43.79 -6.97 -9.71
C GLU A 251 -44.25 -8.41 -9.41
N CYS A 252 -43.50 -9.13 -8.58
CA CYS A 252 -44.05 -10.23 -7.79
C CYS A 252 -44.22 -9.76 -6.34
N PRO A 253 -45.46 -9.62 -5.84
CA PRO A 253 -45.69 -9.27 -4.44
C PRO A 253 -45.54 -10.53 -3.57
N GLY A 254 -44.40 -10.66 -2.91
CA GLY A 254 -44.19 -11.64 -1.84
C GLY A 254 -42.75 -12.16 -1.74
N GLY A 255 -42.14 -12.02 -0.55
CA GLY A 255 -40.85 -12.65 -0.26
C GLY A 255 -40.95 -14.17 -0.39
N CYS A 256 -40.06 -14.76 -1.19
CA CYS A 256 -39.99 -16.21 -1.39
C CYS A 256 -39.78 -16.93 -0.05
N ARG A 257 -40.63 -17.92 0.23
CA ARG A 257 -40.55 -18.82 1.41
C ARG A 257 -39.26 -19.65 1.47
N PHE A 258 -38.46 -19.65 0.40
CA PHE A 258 -37.14 -20.26 0.28
C PHE A 258 -36.02 -19.22 0.11
N ALA A 259 -36.23 -17.97 0.51
CA ALA A 259 -35.15 -17.01 0.59
C ALA A 259 -34.09 -17.55 1.57
N GLU A 260 -32.88 -17.77 1.05
CA GLU A 260 -31.75 -18.22 1.86
C GLU A 260 -31.45 -17.18 2.93
N CYS A 261 -30.98 -17.66 4.08
CA CYS A 261 -30.48 -16.78 5.13
C CYS A 261 -29.37 -15.89 4.54
N PRO A 262 -29.41 -14.57 4.76
CA PRO A 262 -28.32 -13.70 4.35
C PRO A 262 -27.02 -14.20 4.98
N ASP A 263 -26.05 -14.52 4.14
CA ASP A 263 -24.70 -14.85 4.57
C ASP A 263 -24.08 -13.56 5.10
N PRO A 264 -23.75 -13.47 6.40
CA PRO A 264 -23.16 -12.27 6.97
C PRO A 264 -21.78 -11.94 6.39
N THR A 265 -21.11 -12.88 5.70
CA THR A 265 -19.85 -12.65 5.00
C THR A 265 -20.03 -12.17 3.56
N ALA A 266 -21.25 -12.20 3.01
CA ALA A 266 -21.55 -11.68 1.68
C ALA A 266 -21.85 -10.17 1.65
N ALA A 267 -21.61 -9.45 2.75
CA ALA A 267 -21.89 -8.00 2.85
C ALA A 267 -21.08 -7.16 1.85
N CYS A 268 -19.95 -7.68 1.39
CA CYS A 268 -19.00 -6.97 0.53
C CYS A 268 -19.22 -7.21 -0.97
N ALA A 269 -20.10 -8.14 -1.34
CA ALA A 269 -20.42 -8.46 -2.73
C ALA A 269 -21.77 -7.87 -3.11
N ASP A 270 -21.96 -7.46 -4.37
CA ASP A 270 -23.25 -6.93 -4.82
C ASP A 270 -24.39 -7.96 -4.56
N PRO A 271 -25.40 -7.65 -3.74
CA PRO A 271 -26.52 -8.56 -3.49
C PRO A 271 -27.34 -8.86 -4.76
N ARG A 272 -27.21 -8.04 -5.82
CA ARG A 272 -27.82 -8.27 -7.14
C ARG A 272 -26.98 -9.18 -8.04
N CYS A 273 -25.68 -9.31 -7.76
CA CYS A 273 -24.76 -10.18 -8.48
C CYS A 273 -24.35 -11.36 -7.60
N ARG A 274 -25.01 -12.51 -7.78
CA ARG A 274 -24.50 -13.75 -7.21
C ARG A 274 -23.42 -14.30 -8.14
N PRO A 275 -22.19 -14.59 -7.67
CA PRO A 275 -21.17 -15.20 -8.52
C PRO A 275 -21.75 -16.49 -9.14
N SER A 276 -21.65 -16.60 -10.47
CA SER A 276 -22.16 -17.77 -11.16
C SER A 276 -21.45 -19.01 -10.63
N THR A 277 -22.21 -20.03 -10.22
CA THR A 277 -21.65 -21.36 -9.90
C THR A 277 -20.68 -21.79 -10.99
N PRO A 278 -19.56 -22.46 -10.66
CA PRO A 278 -18.51 -22.81 -11.62
C PRO A 278 -19.12 -23.40 -12.90
N PRO A 279 -18.69 -22.93 -14.08
CA PRO A 279 -19.38 -23.25 -15.32
C PRO A 279 -19.35 -24.76 -15.56
N LEU A 280 -20.53 -25.35 -15.73
CA LEU A 280 -20.66 -26.60 -16.48
C LEU A 280 -20.19 -26.33 -17.92
N PRO A 281 -19.42 -27.22 -18.56
CA PRO A 281 -18.90 -26.99 -19.90
C PRO A 281 -20.02 -26.63 -20.89
N GLY A 282 -20.04 -25.40 -21.39
CA GLY A 282 -20.98 -24.92 -22.42
C GLY A 282 -22.00 -23.87 -21.98
N ALA A 283 -22.05 -23.45 -20.71
CA ALA A 283 -22.85 -22.29 -20.32
C ALA A 283 -22.13 -20.97 -20.70
N PRO A 284 -22.82 -19.98 -21.30
CA PRO A 284 -22.25 -18.64 -21.42
C PRO A 284 -21.95 -18.11 -20.01
N LEU A 285 -20.75 -17.56 -19.83
CA LEU A 285 -20.39 -16.86 -18.60
C LEU A 285 -21.30 -15.62 -18.51
N ASN A 286 -22.39 -15.71 -17.76
CA ASN A 286 -23.13 -14.53 -17.32
C ASN A 286 -22.22 -13.80 -16.33
N THR A 287 -21.39 -12.90 -16.83
CA THR A 287 -20.67 -11.96 -15.98
C THR A 287 -21.67 -10.92 -15.48
N CYS A 288 -21.49 -10.42 -14.26
CA CYS A 288 -22.30 -9.34 -13.72
C CYS A 288 -21.89 -7.95 -14.24
N PHE A 289 -21.02 -7.92 -15.24
CA PHE A 289 -20.62 -6.70 -15.91
C PHE A 289 -21.79 -6.16 -16.74
N CYS A 290 -22.39 -5.07 -16.29
CA CYS A 290 -23.47 -4.37 -16.99
C CYS A 290 -23.16 -2.87 -16.99
N LEU A 291 -22.98 -2.29 -18.18
CA LEU A 291 -22.83 -0.85 -18.29
C LEU A 291 -24.18 -0.15 -18.10
N PRO A 292 -24.22 1.01 -17.45
CA PRO A 292 -25.45 1.78 -17.29
C PRO A 292 -26.01 2.19 -18.65
N LEU A 293 -27.34 2.13 -18.79
CA LEU A 293 -28.03 2.56 -20.03
C LEU A 293 -28.00 4.08 -20.20
N ALA A 294 -28.06 4.80 -19.08
CA ALA A 294 -27.96 6.26 -19.03
C ALA A 294 -26.96 6.64 -17.94
N ALA A 295 -25.97 7.45 -18.29
CA ALA A 295 -24.91 7.85 -17.37
C ALA A 295 -24.72 9.36 -17.37
N GLU A 296 -24.55 9.93 -16.17
CA GLU A 296 -24.04 11.28 -16.00
C GLU A 296 -22.52 11.23 -15.98
N ARG A 297 -21.86 12.12 -16.72
CA ARG A 297 -20.40 12.15 -16.82
C ARG A 297 -19.87 13.55 -16.55
N ALA A 298 -18.87 13.64 -15.70
CA ALA A 298 -18.08 14.84 -15.46
C ALA A 298 -16.60 14.55 -15.70
N CYS A 299 -15.90 15.47 -16.36
CA CYS A 299 -14.47 15.33 -16.66
C CYS A 299 -13.67 16.46 -15.99
N TYR A 300 -12.51 16.11 -15.45
CA TYR A 300 -11.65 16.99 -14.66
C TYR A 300 -10.23 16.95 -15.22
N GLU A 301 -9.56 18.11 -15.21
CA GLU A 301 -8.13 18.20 -15.51
C GLU A 301 -7.30 17.68 -14.33
N MET A 302 -6.26 16.90 -14.63
CA MET A 302 -5.29 16.40 -13.68
C MET A 302 -3.90 16.80 -14.16
N ASP A 303 -3.28 17.75 -13.45
CA ASP A 303 -1.96 18.30 -13.75
C ASP A 303 -0.88 17.62 -12.89
N LEU A 304 0.09 17.01 -13.57
CA LEU A 304 1.26 16.33 -13.01
C LEU A 304 2.57 17.03 -13.41
N THR A 305 2.54 18.24 -13.97
CA THR A 305 3.74 19.01 -14.39
C THR A 305 4.74 19.25 -13.27
N GLY A 306 4.28 19.32 -12.03
CA GLY A 306 5.13 19.44 -10.84
C GLY A 306 5.89 18.16 -10.47
N ARG A 307 5.64 17.03 -11.13
CA ARG A 307 6.24 15.73 -10.82
C ARG A 307 7.47 15.46 -11.69
N PRO A 308 8.47 14.69 -11.18
CA PRO A 308 9.68 14.42 -11.94
C PRO A 308 9.40 13.55 -13.19
N ASN A 309 9.66 14.08 -14.37
CA ASN A 309 9.40 13.42 -15.67
C ASN A 309 10.21 12.12 -15.94
N TRP A 310 11.20 11.82 -15.11
CA TRP A 310 12.01 10.60 -15.22
C TRP A 310 11.43 9.43 -14.41
N SER A 311 10.44 9.70 -13.55
CA SER A 311 9.72 8.71 -12.75
C SER A 311 8.32 8.53 -13.34
N SER A 312 7.83 7.28 -13.38
CA SER A 312 6.45 7.01 -13.77
C SER A 312 5.56 7.02 -12.54
N ASP A 313 4.46 7.76 -12.59
CA ASP A 313 3.44 7.74 -11.57
C ASP A 313 2.40 6.64 -11.86
N VAL A 314 1.74 6.13 -10.82
CA VAL A 314 0.58 5.25 -10.97
C VAL A 314 -0.62 5.86 -10.23
N PRO A 315 -1.83 5.72 -10.79
CA PRO A 315 -3.04 6.22 -10.15
C PRO A 315 -3.47 5.31 -8.99
N ILE A 316 -3.99 5.93 -7.94
CA ILE A 316 -4.68 5.30 -6.83
C ILE A 316 -6.04 5.98 -6.72
N VAL A 317 -7.11 5.28 -7.04
CA VAL A 317 -8.47 5.84 -7.02
C VAL A 317 -9.26 5.23 -5.89
N THR A 318 -9.75 6.05 -4.97
CA THR A 318 -10.62 5.62 -3.87
C THR A 318 -12.04 6.13 -4.10
N LEU A 319 -13.00 5.22 -4.14
CA LEU A 319 -14.42 5.48 -4.26
C LEU A 319 -15.10 5.19 -2.92
N ARG A 320 -15.66 6.21 -2.26
CA ARG A 320 -16.43 6.06 -1.02
C ARG A 320 -17.92 6.20 -1.32
N ALA A 321 -18.72 5.24 -0.85
CA ALA A 321 -20.15 5.18 -1.15
C ALA A 321 -20.99 6.25 -0.45
N GLY A 322 -20.53 6.75 0.71
CA GLY A 322 -21.32 7.66 1.54
C GLY A 322 -22.47 6.93 2.23
N SER A 323 -23.62 7.59 2.32
CA SER A 323 -24.80 7.12 3.07
C SER A 323 -25.66 6.07 2.37
N SER A 324 -25.46 5.84 1.07
CA SER A 324 -26.14 4.78 0.30
C SER A 324 -25.14 3.94 -0.48
N ASP A 325 -25.59 2.79 -0.99
CA ASP A 325 -24.77 1.96 -1.88
C ASP A 325 -24.36 2.77 -3.12
N LEU A 326 -23.10 2.63 -3.52
CA LEU A 326 -22.56 3.17 -4.76
C LEU A 326 -22.64 2.12 -5.85
N ARG A 327 -23.16 2.45 -7.03
CA ARG A 327 -23.34 1.47 -8.11
C ARG A 327 -22.88 2.02 -9.45
N ASN A 328 -22.36 1.13 -10.28
CA ASN A 328 -22.07 1.38 -11.70
C ASN A 328 -21.24 2.65 -11.96
N ILE A 329 -20.19 2.86 -11.18
CA ILE A 329 -19.27 3.98 -11.40
C ILE A 329 -18.19 3.58 -12.38
N THR A 330 -17.97 4.42 -13.39
CA THR A 330 -16.86 4.27 -14.32
C THR A 330 -15.87 5.40 -14.13
N VAL A 331 -14.60 5.06 -13.98
CA VAL A 331 -13.48 6.00 -13.92
C VAL A 331 -12.60 5.76 -15.12
N GLU A 332 -12.39 6.81 -15.91
CA GLU A 332 -11.59 6.79 -17.12
C GLU A 332 -10.51 7.88 -17.04
N ILE A 333 -9.28 7.55 -17.41
CA ILE A 333 -8.18 8.51 -17.49
C ILE A 333 -7.70 8.57 -18.94
N TYR A 334 -7.64 9.77 -19.50
CA TYR A 334 -7.17 10.05 -20.87
C TYR A 334 -5.95 10.97 -20.83
N GLU A 335 -5.00 10.79 -21.73
CA GLU A 335 -3.91 11.78 -21.92
C GLU A 335 -4.47 13.04 -22.59
N HIS A 336 -4.13 14.23 -22.06
CA HIS A 336 -4.70 15.48 -22.56
C HIS A 336 -4.24 15.75 -24.01
N GLY A 337 -2.95 15.53 -24.33
CA GLY A 337 -2.37 15.49 -25.69
C GLY A 337 -2.40 16.79 -26.51
N ASP A 338 -3.48 17.56 -26.43
CA ASP A 338 -3.75 18.80 -27.16
C ASP A 338 -4.39 19.82 -26.21
N GLN A 339 -3.64 20.89 -25.87
CA GLN A 339 -4.08 21.94 -24.95
C GLN A 339 -5.21 22.84 -25.50
N THR A 340 -5.67 22.62 -26.74
CA THR A 340 -6.77 23.37 -27.34
C THR A 340 -8.15 22.74 -27.11
N MET A 341 -8.18 21.49 -26.66
CA MET A 341 -9.41 20.76 -26.34
C MET A 341 -9.70 20.80 -24.85
N THR A 342 -10.97 20.91 -24.49
CA THR A 342 -11.43 20.67 -23.10
C THR A 342 -11.35 19.18 -22.77
N CYS A 343 -11.30 18.82 -21.49
CA CYS A 343 -11.25 17.41 -21.11
C CYS A 343 -12.44 16.56 -21.59
N GLU A 344 -13.63 17.16 -21.70
CA GLU A 344 -14.80 16.50 -22.28
C GLU A 344 -14.58 16.16 -23.77
N GLN A 345 -13.99 17.09 -24.53
CA GLN A 345 -13.66 16.88 -25.94
C GLN A 345 -12.54 15.84 -26.11
N VAL A 346 -11.51 15.87 -25.25
CA VAL A 346 -10.44 14.86 -25.24
C VAL A 346 -11.04 13.48 -24.97
N ALA A 347 -11.92 13.36 -23.98
CA ALA A 347 -12.58 12.11 -23.63
C ALA A 347 -13.48 11.60 -24.77
N ASP A 348 -14.22 12.48 -25.44
CA ASP A 348 -15.05 12.09 -26.59
C ASP A 348 -14.22 11.64 -27.79
N PHE A 349 -13.12 12.35 -28.07
CA PHE A 349 -12.21 12.02 -29.14
C PHE A 349 -11.48 10.69 -28.89
N ASN A 350 -11.02 10.49 -27.65
CA ASN A 350 -10.24 9.32 -27.23
C ASN A 350 -11.06 8.24 -26.50
N ARG A 351 -12.40 8.28 -26.57
CA ARG A 351 -13.30 7.33 -25.88
C ARG A 351 -12.98 5.85 -26.10
N CYS A 352 -12.36 5.54 -27.23
CA CYS A 352 -11.99 4.19 -27.61
C CYS A 352 -10.62 3.75 -27.08
N ASN A 353 -9.86 4.64 -26.43
CA ASN A 353 -8.50 4.37 -25.97
C ASN A 353 -8.17 5.15 -24.68
N PRO A 354 -8.91 4.94 -23.58
CA PRO A 354 -8.50 5.47 -22.28
C PRO A 354 -7.18 4.83 -21.85
N GLN A 355 -6.31 5.62 -21.20
CA GLN A 355 -5.06 5.16 -20.60
C GLN A 355 -5.35 4.20 -19.45
N ASN A 356 -6.32 4.53 -18.60
CA ASN A 356 -6.85 3.64 -17.58
C ASN A 356 -8.37 3.64 -17.61
N TYR A 357 -8.97 2.47 -17.37
CA TYR A 357 -10.41 2.27 -17.32
C TYR A 357 -10.74 1.31 -16.19
N TRP A 358 -11.63 1.74 -15.30
CA TRP A 358 -12.20 0.89 -14.26
C TRP A 358 -13.70 1.12 -14.18
N HIS A 359 -14.43 0.01 -14.11
CA HIS A 359 -15.86 -0.01 -13.89
C HIS A 359 -16.13 -0.73 -12.57
N VAL A 360 -16.63 0.02 -11.59
CA VAL A 360 -16.96 -0.45 -10.24
C VAL A 360 -18.46 -0.63 -10.16
N THR A 361 -18.89 -1.88 -10.13
CA THR A 361 -20.32 -2.23 -10.15
C THR A 361 -21.00 -1.97 -8.82
N PHE A 362 -20.27 -2.13 -7.70
CA PHE A 362 -20.83 -1.99 -6.36
C PHE A 362 -19.80 -1.57 -5.32
N VAL A 363 -20.22 -0.66 -4.43
CA VAL A 363 -19.57 -0.37 -3.14
C VAL A 363 -20.68 -0.26 -2.10
N PRO A 364 -20.63 -1.03 -1.00
CA PRO A 364 -21.68 -0.97 0.03
C PRO A 364 -21.69 0.39 0.73
N ALA A 365 -22.86 0.84 1.21
CA ALA A 365 -22.99 2.06 2.01
C ALA A 365 -21.98 2.09 3.17
N GLY A 366 -21.33 3.23 3.37
CA GLY A 366 -20.25 3.41 4.35
C GLY A 366 -18.92 2.72 4.00
N GLY A 367 -18.87 1.91 2.94
CA GLY A 367 -17.68 1.24 2.45
C GLY A 367 -16.88 2.09 1.45
N ALA A 368 -15.71 1.55 1.07
CA ALA A 368 -14.83 2.16 0.09
C ALA A 368 -14.19 1.12 -0.82
N VAL A 369 -14.07 1.39 -2.11
CA VAL A 369 -13.23 0.61 -3.04
C VAL A 369 -11.97 1.42 -3.36
N THR A 370 -10.81 0.78 -3.28
CA THR A 370 -9.52 1.36 -3.68
C THR A 370 -8.96 0.60 -4.88
N LEU A 371 -8.75 1.32 -5.97
CA LEU A 371 -8.11 0.89 -7.20
C LEU A 371 -6.63 1.28 -7.10
N ASP A 372 -5.79 0.36 -6.66
CA ASP A 372 -4.39 0.64 -6.31
C ASP A 372 -3.42 0.27 -7.44
N GLY A 373 -2.95 1.29 -8.17
CA GLY A 373 -1.92 1.12 -9.19
C GLY A 373 -0.53 0.74 -8.66
N GLN A 374 -0.25 0.88 -7.37
CA GLN A 374 1.02 0.42 -6.78
C GLN A 374 1.07 -1.12 -6.79
N THR A 375 0.00 -1.76 -6.34
CA THR A 375 -0.11 -3.22 -6.24
C THR A 375 -0.74 -3.86 -7.48
N GLY A 376 -1.41 -3.07 -8.32
CA GLY A 376 -2.16 -3.53 -9.48
C GLY A 376 -3.43 -4.28 -9.07
N ARG A 377 -4.06 -3.88 -7.96
CA ARG A 377 -5.20 -4.58 -7.36
C ARG A 377 -6.32 -3.65 -6.95
N SER A 378 -7.51 -4.22 -6.91
CA SER A 378 -8.70 -3.57 -6.38
C SER A 378 -9.02 -4.15 -5.01
N THR A 379 -9.16 -3.31 -3.99
CA THR A 379 -9.60 -3.74 -2.66
C THR A 379 -10.90 -3.05 -2.28
N VAL A 380 -11.72 -3.71 -1.47
CA VAL A 380 -12.94 -3.15 -0.87
C VAL A 380 -12.82 -3.19 0.64
N GLU A 381 -13.16 -2.07 1.28
CA GLU A 381 -13.33 -1.94 2.72
C GLU A 381 -14.83 -2.00 3.03
N CYS A 382 -15.24 -3.03 3.77
CA CYS A 382 -16.61 -3.20 4.22
C CYS A 382 -16.62 -3.74 5.65
N GLY A 383 -17.38 -3.10 6.55
CA GLY A 383 -17.45 -3.51 7.95
C GLY A 383 -16.11 -3.47 8.70
N GLY A 384 -15.18 -2.60 8.27
CA GLY A 384 -13.83 -2.50 8.83
C GLY A 384 -12.85 -3.59 8.38
N VAL A 385 -13.24 -4.43 7.41
CA VAL A 385 -12.38 -5.45 6.81
C VAL A 385 -12.02 -5.04 5.38
N CYS A 386 -10.74 -5.17 5.04
CA CYS A 386 -10.23 -4.94 3.69
C CYS A 386 -10.02 -6.28 2.98
N GLU A 387 -10.62 -6.46 1.81
CA GLU A 387 -10.44 -7.64 0.98
C GLU A 387 -10.31 -7.31 -0.51
N SER A 388 -9.99 -8.29 -1.35
CA SER A 388 -9.94 -8.08 -2.81
C SER A 388 -11.36 -7.87 -3.35
N SER A 389 -11.58 -6.78 -4.08
CA SER A 389 -12.92 -6.47 -4.61
C SER A 389 -13.23 -7.35 -5.83
N PRO A 390 -14.32 -8.13 -5.82
CA PRO A 390 -14.79 -8.86 -7.00
C PRO A 390 -15.58 -7.98 -7.98
N ASP A 391 -15.94 -6.76 -7.56
CA ASP A 391 -16.90 -5.89 -8.23
C ASP A 391 -16.26 -4.83 -9.12
N VAL A 392 -14.94 -4.97 -9.37
CA VAL A 392 -14.16 -4.09 -10.24
C VAL A 392 -13.77 -4.79 -11.53
N TYR A 393 -14.11 -4.16 -12.64
CA TYR A 393 -13.85 -4.63 -13.98
C TYR A 393 -13.04 -3.61 -14.76
N GLY A 394 -12.18 -4.10 -15.65
CA GLY A 394 -11.63 -3.32 -16.74
C GLY A 394 -12.63 -3.18 -17.89
N ARG A 395 -12.13 -2.65 -19.00
CA ARG A 395 -12.93 -2.38 -20.18
C ARG A 395 -13.56 -3.66 -20.74
N ASP A 396 -14.81 -3.57 -21.16
CA ASP A 396 -15.57 -4.68 -21.74
C ASP A 396 -15.61 -5.93 -20.82
N GLY A 397 -15.57 -5.72 -19.50
CA GLY A 397 -15.58 -6.79 -18.50
C GLY A 397 -14.26 -7.55 -18.35
N GLN A 398 -13.19 -7.09 -18.99
CA GLN A 398 -11.84 -7.66 -18.80
C GLN A 398 -11.34 -7.44 -17.37
N PRO A 399 -10.29 -8.13 -16.92
CA PRO A 399 -9.62 -7.79 -15.68
C PRO A 399 -9.14 -6.32 -15.68
N PRO A 400 -9.22 -5.60 -14.55
CA PRO A 400 -8.73 -4.23 -14.47
C PRO A 400 -7.22 -4.18 -14.76
N THR A 401 -6.79 -3.14 -15.48
CA THR A 401 -5.38 -2.87 -15.75
C THR A 401 -4.99 -1.54 -15.12
N TYR A 402 -3.71 -1.42 -14.76
CA TYR A 402 -3.17 -0.27 -14.03
C TYR A 402 -1.95 0.24 -14.77
N GLN A 403 -2.19 1.10 -15.75
CA GLN A 403 -1.16 1.71 -16.57
C GLN A 403 -0.55 2.90 -15.86
N ALA A 404 0.76 3.06 -16.01
CA ALA A 404 1.46 4.21 -15.49
C ALA A 404 1.06 5.49 -16.23
N LEU A 405 1.18 6.61 -15.52
CA LEU A 405 0.98 7.96 -16.00
C LEU A 405 2.37 8.52 -16.32
N GLU A 406 2.67 8.63 -17.61
CA GLU A 406 3.97 9.08 -18.14
C GLU A 406 3.92 10.51 -18.71
N CYS A 407 2.72 11.08 -18.83
CA CYS A 407 2.48 12.43 -19.34
C CYS A 407 2.30 13.45 -18.20
N ALA A 408 2.40 14.74 -18.53
CA ALA A 408 2.25 15.81 -17.55
C ALA A 408 0.79 16.22 -17.31
N GLU A 409 -0.12 15.98 -18.26
CA GLU A 409 -1.51 16.44 -18.21
C GLU A 409 -2.45 15.31 -18.61
N TYR A 410 -3.49 15.10 -17.81
CA TYR A 410 -4.49 14.07 -17.98
C TYR A 410 -5.90 14.62 -17.81
N CYS A 411 -6.88 13.92 -18.39
CA CYS A 411 -8.30 14.15 -18.18
C CYS A 411 -8.90 12.94 -17.48
N VAL A 412 -9.48 13.16 -16.31
CA VAL A 412 -10.17 12.14 -15.52
C VAL A 412 -11.66 12.32 -15.70
N CYS A 413 -12.34 11.34 -16.29
CA CYS A 413 -13.79 11.34 -16.42
C CYS A 413 -14.40 10.33 -15.45
N ILE A 414 -15.40 10.78 -14.70
CA ILE A 414 -16.18 9.98 -13.78
C ILE A 414 -17.59 9.91 -14.34
N SER A 415 -18.10 8.69 -14.53
CA SER A 415 -19.47 8.44 -14.97
C SER A 415 -20.25 7.68 -13.91
N THR A 416 -21.49 8.08 -13.66
CA THR A 416 -22.41 7.50 -12.67
C THR A 416 -23.72 7.08 -13.33
N ASP A 417 -24.37 6.05 -12.79
CA ASP A 417 -25.65 5.56 -13.30
C ASP A 417 -26.83 6.41 -12.82
N ILE A 418 -27.65 6.88 -13.75
CA ILE A 418 -28.83 7.71 -13.45
C ILE A 418 -29.92 6.89 -12.71
N GLU A 419 -29.98 5.57 -12.93
CA GLU A 419 -30.96 4.71 -12.24
C GLU A 419 -30.57 4.43 -10.78
N SER A 420 -29.29 4.60 -10.43
CA SER A 420 -28.75 4.39 -9.10
C SER A 420 -27.79 5.53 -8.74
N PRO A 421 -28.31 6.77 -8.58
CA PRO A 421 -27.47 7.94 -8.37
C PRO A 421 -26.66 7.80 -7.06
N PRO A 422 -25.44 8.35 -7.01
CA PRO A 422 -24.62 8.35 -5.80
C PRO A 422 -25.31 9.05 -4.63
N ALA A 423 -24.87 8.73 -3.41
CA ALA A 423 -25.19 9.55 -2.25
C ALA A 423 -24.53 10.93 -2.39
N ILE A 424 -25.14 11.96 -1.79
CA ILE A 424 -24.57 13.32 -1.78
C ILE A 424 -23.22 13.40 -1.06
N ASP A 425 -23.00 12.49 -0.11
CA ASP A 425 -21.77 12.31 0.66
C ASP A 425 -20.84 11.23 0.07
N ALA A 426 -21.14 10.72 -1.13
CA ALA A 426 -20.21 9.90 -1.88
C ALA A 426 -19.01 10.74 -2.35
N MET A 427 -17.84 10.13 -2.43
CA MET A 427 -16.60 10.82 -2.76
C MET A 427 -15.72 9.98 -3.66
N VAL A 428 -15.15 10.61 -4.69
CA VAL A 428 -14.08 10.06 -5.51
C VAL A 428 -12.81 10.84 -5.23
N THR A 429 -11.78 10.14 -4.77
CA THR A 429 -10.44 10.68 -4.61
C THR A 429 -9.51 10.01 -5.62
N VAL A 430 -8.88 10.81 -6.47
CA VAL A 430 -7.78 10.35 -7.33
C VAL A 430 -6.49 10.86 -6.71
N SER A 431 -5.60 9.92 -6.40
CA SER A 431 -4.25 10.18 -5.96
C SER A 431 -3.26 9.61 -6.95
N VAL A 432 -2.04 10.12 -6.94
CA VAL A 432 -0.94 9.55 -7.71
C VAL A 432 0.23 9.21 -6.80
N SER A 433 0.97 8.17 -7.19
CA SER A 433 2.15 7.71 -6.47
C SER A 433 3.29 7.43 -7.45
N GLY A 434 4.48 7.94 -7.17
CA GLY A 434 5.63 7.80 -8.05
C GLY A 434 6.57 6.66 -7.69
N ARG A 435 7.23 6.11 -8.72
CA ARG A 435 8.26 5.07 -8.55
C ARG A 435 9.63 5.67 -8.26
N GLY A 436 10.20 5.37 -7.09
CA GLY A 436 11.65 5.42 -6.87
C GLY A 436 12.31 6.80 -6.91
N HIS A 437 11.55 7.89 -6.72
CA HIS A 437 12.12 9.20 -6.41
C HIS A 437 11.99 9.46 -4.94
#